data_AF-A0A1I7UHD7-F1
#
_entry.id   AF-A0A1I7UHD7-F1
#
_cell.length_a   1.000
_cell.length_b   1.000
_cell.length_c   1.000
_cell.angle_alpha   90.00
_cell.angle_beta   90.00
_cell.angle_gamma   90.00
#
_symmetry.space_group_name_H-M   'P 1'
#
loop_
_entity.id
_entity.type
_entity.pdbx_description
1 polymer ?
#
loop_
_entity_poly.entity_id
_entity_poly.type
_entity_poly.pdbx_seq_one_letter_code
_entity_poly.pdbx_strand_id
1 'polypeptide(L)'
;MLSLIRASRYSVVRLSSTGAFEEFDKKHREQLIGLSKKVETMKHDVRELITYMENRPKRTTWDDKYGVYYNWVLYRDFDMTIPDINDEQLFSLGQSAGTPHLSPATFPSPAFPVPGSVIGSKRRLMVPLVCQMDYNTGSEPINIWFLVNTGSPHTCLSLKSVEALYTDKKVFKERYSGPGTENNYLYLRIQDPSLVIEGHVSKSNFQHVNILGADALEKLKLSVLVDWKNNKVKLDRLRS
;
A
#
# COMPACT_ATOMS: atom_id res chain seq x y z
N MET A 1 -13.60 29.92 -80.09
CA MET A 1 -13.46 29.20 -78.80
C MET A 1 -11.96 28.86 -78.59
N LEU A 2 -11.11 29.88 -78.41
CA LEU A 2 -9.67 29.79 -78.12
C LEU A 2 -9.17 31.20 -77.72
N SER A 3 -9.36 31.58 -76.46
CA SER A 3 -8.82 32.86 -75.93
C SER A 3 -8.63 32.82 -74.41
N LEU A 4 -8.05 31.74 -73.89
CA LEU A 4 -7.78 31.56 -72.46
C LEU A 4 -6.40 30.94 -72.22
N ILE A 5 -5.37 31.47 -72.88
CA ILE A 5 -3.96 31.22 -72.55
C ILE A 5 -3.19 32.53 -72.73
N ARG A 6 -3.33 33.47 -71.79
CA ARG A 6 -2.41 34.61 -71.60
C ARG A 6 -2.77 35.45 -70.36
N ALA A 7 -2.64 34.85 -69.18
CA ALA A 7 -2.45 35.55 -67.90
C ALA A 7 -2.25 34.46 -66.85
N SER A 8 -1.02 33.99 -66.60
CA SER A 8 -0.35 34.34 -65.35
C SER A 8 1.12 33.84 -65.35
N ARG A 9 1.91 34.29 -66.34
CA ARG A 9 3.39 34.16 -66.32
C ARG A 9 4.09 35.43 -65.79
N TYR A 10 3.41 36.19 -64.93
CA TYR A 10 3.92 37.41 -64.32
C TYR A 10 3.62 37.46 -62.81
N SER A 11 4.11 36.48 -62.06
CA SER A 11 4.25 36.61 -60.58
C SER A 11 5.34 35.72 -59.98
N VAL A 12 6.17 35.05 -60.79
CA VAL A 12 7.29 34.22 -60.29
C VAL A 12 8.61 34.93 -60.58
N VAL A 13 8.73 36.20 -60.18
CA VAL A 13 10.03 36.86 -60.01
C VAL A 13 9.93 37.80 -58.81
N ARG A 14 10.52 37.34 -57.69
CA ARG A 14 11.08 38.08 -56.53
C ARG A 14 10.64 37.52 -55.18
N LEU A 15 11.22 36.37 -54.83
CA LEU A 15 11.72 36.11 -53.47
C LEU A 15 13.07 35.40 -53.60
N SER A 16 14.01 36.07 -54.28
CA SER A 16 15.44 35.73 -54.22
C SER A 16 16.13 36.76 -53.32
N SER A 17 15.75 36.80 -52.05
CA SER A 17 16.74 37.06 -51.02
C SER A 17 17.05 35.68 -50.43
N THR A 18 18.26 35.21 -50.63
CA THR A 18 18.80 34.00 -49.99
C THR A 18 18.47 33.96 -48.50
N GLY A 19 18.43 35.13 -47.85
CA GLY A 19 18.03 35.28 -46.44
C GLY A 19 16.59 34.84 -46.10
N ALA A 20 15.57 35.06 -46.94
CA ALA A 20 14.19 34.70 -46.57
C ALA A 20 13.95 33.18 -46.61
N PHE A 21 14.61 32.48 -47.53
CA PHE A 21 14.57 31.02 -47.59
C PHE A 21 15.42 30.38 -46.50
N GLU A 22 16.60 30.94 -46.21
CA GLU A 22 17.45 30.50 -45.09
C GLU A 22 16.77 30.71 -43.72
N GLU A 23 16.07 31.82 -43.52
CA GLU A 23 15.31 32.09 -42.30
C GLU A 23 14.12 31.13 -42.14
N PHE A 24 13.41 30.84 -43.23
CA PHE A 24 12.35 29.83 -43.27
C PHE A 24 12.87 28.42 -42.94
N ASP A 25 13.97 28.01 -43.57
CA ASP A 25 14.60 26.69 -43.36
C ASP A 25 15.18 26.55 -41.94
N LYS A 26 15.78 27.61 -41.40
CA LYS A 26 16.23 27.67 -40.00
C LYS A 26 15.06 27.50 -39.03
N LYS A 27 13.98 28.24 -39.23
CA LYS A 27 12.78 28.18 -38.37
C LYS A 27 12.15 26.78 -38.39
N HIS A 28 12.07 26.14 -39.56
CA HIS A 28 11.55 24.78 -39.65
C HIS A 28 12.47 23.74 -39.03
N ARG A 29 13.79 23.86 -39.17
CA ARG A 29 14.75 23.00 -38.46
C ARG A 29 14.60 23.13 -36.94
N GLU A 30 14.50 24.35 -36.42
CA GLU A 30 14.29 24.59 -35.00
C GLU A 30 12.97 24.00 -34.50
N GLN A 31 11.89 24.10 -35.28
CA GLN A 31 10.61 23.45 -34.97
C GLN A 31 10.72 21.92 -34.95
N LEU A 32 11.41 21.31 -35.92
CA LEU A 32 11.62 19.87 -35.98
C LEU A 32 12.46 19.37 -34.79
N ILE A 33 13.51 20.09 -34.42
CA ILE A 33 14.31 19.80 -33.23
C ILE A 33 13.45 19.88 -31.96
N GLY A 34 12.61 20.92 -31.84
CA GLY A 34 11.69 21.08 -30.72
C GLY A 34 10.67 19.95 -30.61
N LEU A 35 10.11 19.50 -31.74
CA LEU A 35 9.20 18.36 -31.80
C LEU A 35 9.91 17.05 -31.45
N SER A 36 11.11 16.83 -31.99
CA SER A 36 11.93 15.64 -31.67
C SER A 36 12.21 15.55 -30.16
N LYS A 37 12.54 16.68 -29.52
CA LYS A 37 12.76 16.72 -28.07
C LYS A 37 11.50 16.34 -27.29
N LYS A 38 10.33 16.87 -27.68
CA LYS A 38 9.04 16.51 -27.04
C LYS A 38 8.71 15.02 -27.19
N VAL A 39 9.00 14.43 -28.36
CA VAL A 39 8.79 13.00 -28.60
C VAL A 39 9.68 12.16 -27.68
N GLU A 40 10.95 12.52 -27.50
CA GLU A 40 11.83 11.80 -26.59
C GLU A 40 11.40 11.95 -25.12
N THR A 41 10.93 13.12 -24.70
CA THR A 41 10.32 13.30 -23.37
C THR A 41 9.10 12.39 -23.19
N MET A 42 8.15 12.38 -24.13
CA MET A 42 7.00 11.48 -24.05
C MET A 42 7.40 10.00 -24.02
N LYS A 43 8.42 9.59 -24.79
CA LYS A 43 8.92 8.21 -24.75
C LYS A 43 9.47 7.86 -23.37
N HIS A 44 10.17 8.79 -22.73
CA HIS A 44 10.65 8.61 -21.37
C HIS A 44 9.48 8.46 -20.39
N ASP A 45 8.52 9.39 -20.42
CA ASP A 45 7.33 9.36 -19.55
C ASP A 45 6.53 8.05 -19.72
N VAL A 46 6.36 7.59 -20.96
CA VAL A 46 5.68 6.32 -21.25
C VAL A 46 6.47 5.12 -20.69
N ARG A 47 7.81 5.11 -20.77
CA ARG A 47 8.62 4.03 -20.18
C ARG A 47 8.53 4.02 -18.66
N GLU A 48 8.54 5.19 -18.02
CA GLU A 48 8.34 5.29 -16.56
C GLU A 48 6.96 4.76 -16.18
N LEU A 49 5.92 5.08 -16.96
CA LEU A 49 4.57 4.61 -16.72
C LEU A 49 4.43 3.09 -16.90
N ILE A 50 5.07 2.51 -17.92
CA ILE A 50 5.12 1.05 -18.13
C ILE A 50 5.84 0.38 -16.97
N THR A 51 7.01 0.89 -16.57
CA THR A 51 7.78 0.36 -15.43
C THR A 51 6.95 0.42 -14.15
N TYR A 52 6.24 1.52 -13.92
CA TYR A 52 5.31 1.65 -12.80
C TYR A 52 4.18 0.62 -12.89
N MET A 53 3.60 0.40 -14.06
CA MET A 53 2.52 -0.56 -14.29
C MET A 53 2.94 -2.02 -14.08
N GLU A 54 4.12 -2.39 -14.57
CA GLU A 54 4.67 -3.75 -14.45
C GLU A 54 5.07 -4.08 -13.00
N ASN A 55 5.52 -3.08 -12.25
CA ASN A 55 5.85 -3.21 -10.83
C ASN A 55 4.66 -2.92 -9.91
N ARG A 56 3.42 -2.86 -10.43
CA ARG A 56 2.27 -2.61 -9.57
C ARG A 56 2.10 -3.75 -8.56
N PRO A 57 1.78 -3.42 -7.31
CA PRO A 57 1.36 -4.42 -6.33
C PRO A 57 0.22 -5.25 -6.92
N LYS A 58 0.34 -6.58 -6.81
CA LYS A 58 -0.71 -7.50 -7.29
C LYS A 58 -2.02 -7.16 -6.57
N ARG A 59 -3.09 -6.95 -7.33
CA ARG A 59 -4.42 -6.71 -6.75
C ARG A 59 -4.91 -7.93 -5.99
N THR A 60 -5.58 -7.70 -4.88
CA THR A 60 -6.38 -8.71 -4.20
C THR A 60 -7.80 -8.71 -4.72
N THR A 61 -8.49 -9.83 -4.50
CA THR A 61 -9.95 -9.90 -4.62
C THR A 61 -10.67 -8.90 -3.72
N TRP A 62 -10.03 -8.44 -2.64
CA TRP A 62 -10.56 -7.41 -1.73
C TRP A 62 -10.45 -5.99 -2.29
N ASP A 63 -9.40 -5.69 -3.04
CA ASP A 63 -9.22 -4.40 -3.72
C ASP A 63 -10.29 -4.23 -4.79
N ASP A 64 -10.57 -5.30 -5.54
CA ASP A 64 -11.64 -5.31 -6.54
C ASP A 64 -13.03 -5.27 -5.87
N LYS A 65 -13.22 -5.94 -4.72
CA LYS A 65 -14.48 -5.94 -3.97
C LYS A 65 -14.89 -4.55 -3.47
N TYR A 66 -13.92 -3.69 -3.11
CA TYR A 66 -14.21 -2.41 -2.46
C TYR A 66 -13.66 -1.18 -3.18
N GLY A 67 -12.99 -1.34 -4.32
CA GLY A 67 -12.43 -0.22 -5.08
C GLY A 67 -11.32 0.54 -4.33
N VAL A 68 -10.68 -0.10 -3.34
CA VAL A 68 -9.72 0.54 -2.40
C VAL A 68 -8.51 1.10 -3.13
N TYR A 69 -8.15 0.55 -4.28
CA TYR A 69 -6.97 0.94 -5.05
C TYR A 69 -6.96 2.41 -5.51
N TYR A 70 -8.13 3.04 -5.68
CA TYR A 70 -8.21 4.37 -6.30
C TYR A 70 -8.31 5.55 -5.31
N ASN A 71 -8.60 5.28 -4.04
CA ASN A 71 -9.25 6.29 -3.19
C ASN A 71 -8.59 6.54 -1.83
N TRP A 72 -7.46 5.87 -1.55
CA TRP A 72 -6.89 5.82 -0.21
C TRP A 72 -5.50 6.46 -0.19
N VAL A 73 -5.33 7.58 0.52
CA VAL A 73 -4.05 8.31 0.65
C VAL A 73 -2.95 7.35 1.10
N LEU A 74 -1.93 7.15 0.26
CA LEU A 74 -0.74 6.38 0.60
C LEU A 74 -0.08 7.02 1.82
N TYR A 75 0.27 6.22 2.83
CA TYR A 75 1.20 6.69 3.84
C TYR A 75 2.56 6.77 3.13
N ARG A 76 2.99 7.98 2.75
CA ARG A 76 4.13 8.18 1.85
C ARG A 76 5.45 7.73 2.45
N ASP A 77 5.49 7.62 3.77
CA ASP A 77 6.74 7.44 4.52
C ASP A 77 7.05 5.97 4.85
N PHE A 78 6.19 5.03 4.44
CA PHE A 78 6.42 3.60 4.69
C PHE A 78 5.87 2.71 3.57
N ASP A 79 6.77 2.01 2.86
CA ASP A 79 6.44 0.91 1.96
C ASP A 79 7.41 -0.26 2.21
N MET A 80 6.91 -1.48 2.08
CA MET A 80 7.72 -2.69 2.28
C MET A 80 7.16 -3.82 1.44
N THR A 81 8.06 -4.59 0.82
CA THR A 81 7.71 -5.77 0.04
C THR A 81 7.65 -7.02 0.92
N ILE A 82 6.45 -7.58 1.10
CA ILE A 82 6.23 -8.82 1.86
C ILE A 82 5.48 -9.83 0.98
N PRO A 83 6.15 -10.49 0.03
CA PRO A 83 5.50 -11.40 -0.90
C PRO A 83 5.24 -12.79 -0.29
N ASP A 84 5.87 -13.09 0.84
CA ASP A 84 5.92 -14.43 1.47
C ASP A 84 4.87 -14.66 2.57
N ILE A 85 4.08 -13.63 2.90
CA ILE A 85 2.96 -13.75 3.84
C ILE A 85 1.67 -13.32 3.12
N ASN A 86 0.73 -14.26 3.01
CA ASN A 86 -0.60 -14.04 2.47
C ASN A 86 -1.66 -14.67 3.38
N ASP A 87 -2.93 -14.57 3.00
CA ASP A 87 -4.06 -15.13 3.74
C ASP A 87 -3.92 -16.64 4.03
N GLU A 88 -3.43 -17.43 3.07
CA GLU A 88 -3.24 -18.88 3.21
C GLU A 88 -2.13 -19.22 4.21
N GLN A 89 -1.04 -18.44 4.20
CA GLN A 89 0.04 -18.55 5.16
C GLN A 89 -0.42 -18.18 6.57
N LEU A 90 -1.20 -17.11 6.73
CA LEU A 90 -1.77 -16.73 8.02
C LEU A 90 -2.74 -17.80 8.55
N PHE A 91 -3.56 -18.37 7.67
CA PHE A 91 -4.45 -19.48 8.03
C PHE A 91 -3.68 -20.71 8.50
N SER A 92 -2.70 -21.16 7.70
CA SER A 92 -1.88 -22.33 8.01
C SER A 92 -1.07 -22.16 9.30
N LEU A 93 -0.50 -20.97 9.50
CA LEU A 93 0.19 -20.61 10.73
C LEU A 93 -0.73 -20.71 11.94
N GLY A 94 -1.90 -20.07 11.87
CA GLY A 94 -2.85 -20.07 12.98
C GLY A 94 -3.30 -21.48 13.38
N GLN A 95 -3.54 -22.35 12.39
CA GLN A 95 -3.84 -23.77 12.65
C GLN A 95 -2.69 -24.49 13.34
N SER A 96 -1.47 -24.36 12.82
CA SER A 96 -0.29 -25.05 13.37
C SER A 96 0.07 -24.59 14.79
N ALA A 97 -0.23 -23.34 15.12
CA ALA A 97 0.04 -22.74 16.42
C ALA A 97 -1.11 -22.94 17.42
N GLY A 98 -2.25 -23.51 17.01
CA GLY A 98 -3.44 -23.65 17.85
C GLY A 98 -4.13 -22.33 18.17
N THR A 99 -3.88 -21.28 17.39
CA THR A 99 -4.53 -19.97 17.52
C THR A 99 -4.93 -19.48 16.13
N PRO A 100 -6.10 -19.91 15.61
CA PRO A 100 -6.51 -19.59 14.25
C PRO A 100 -6.63 -18.07 14.04
N HIS A 101 -6.20 -17.60 12.86
CA HIS A 101 -6.31 -16.19 12.51
C HIS A 101 -7.79 -15.81 12.29
N LEU A 102 -8.17 -14.64 12.81
CA LEU A 102 -9.53 -14.08 12.81
C LEU A 102 -10.55 -14.92 13.59
N SER A 103 -10.09 -15.74 14.54
CA SER A 103 -10.98 -16.47 15.45
C SER A 103 -11.49 -15.57 16.57
N PRO A 104 -12.64 -15.87 17.19
CA PRO A 104 -13.05 -15.27 18.45
C PRO A 104 -11.97 -15.42 19.52
N ALA A 105 -11.90 -14.44 20.43
CA ALA A 105 -10.92 -14.38 21.50
C ALA A 105 -11.46 -13.66 22.74
N THR A 106 -10.69 -13.70 23.81
CA THR A 106 -10.92 -12.92 25.03
C THR A 106 -9.60 -12.30 25.45
N PHE A 107 -9.63 -11.05 25.93
CA PHE A 107 -8.42 -10.40 26.43
C PHE A 107 -7.83 -11.19 27.60
N PRO A 108 -6.55 -11.56 27.55
CA PRO A 108 -5.93 -12.34 28.61
C PRO A 108 -5.54 -11.47 29.80
N SER A 109 -5.50 -12.10 30.98
CA SER A 109 -4.99 -11.52 32.21
C SER A 109 -4.04 -12.52 32.88
N PRO A 110 -2.71 -12.26 32.92
CA PRO A 110 -2.05 -11.05 32.42
C PRO A 110 -2.01 -10.96 30.89
N ALA A 111 -1.92 -9.73 30.36
CA ALA A 111 -1.90 -9.48 28.91
C ALA A 111 -0.63 -10.03 28.21
N PHE A 112 0.51 -10.03 28.91
CA PHE A 112 1.81 -10.48 28.42
C PHE A 112 2.46 -11.41 29.46
N PRO A 113 3.34 -12.34 29.04
CA PRO A 113 3.94 -12.50 27.70
C PRO A 113 3.02 -13.15 26.66
N VAL A 114 3.33 -12.91 25.38
CA VAL A 114 2.68 -13.56 24.23
C VAL A 114 3.69 -14.36 23.42
N PRO A 115 3.53 -15.69 23.29
CA PRO A 115 4.38 -16.51 22.45
C PRO A 115 4.00 -16.40 20.97
N GLY A 116 4.99 -16.54 20.09
CA GLY A 116 4.84 -16.56 18.65
C GLY A 116 5.86 -17.48 17.98
N SER A 117 5.96 -17.38 16.66
CA SER A 117 6.82 -18.24 15.84
C SER A 117 7.65 -17.44 14.84
N VAL A 118 8.85 -17.92 14.56
CA VAL A 118 9.68 -17.44 13.44
C VAL A 118 9.37 -18.31 12.22
N ILE A 119 8.81 -17.73 11.17
CA ILE A 119 8.33 -18.49 10.00
C ILE A 119 9.08 -18.13 8.71
N GLY A 120 9.02 -19.06 7.75
CA GLY A 120 9.49 -18.85 6.38
C GLY A 120 11.01 -18.70 6.25
N SER A 121 11.48 -18.71 5.00
CA SER A 121 12.90 -18.51 4.68
C SER A 121 13.39 -17.09 4.99
N LYS A 122 12.48 -16.12 5.05
CA LYS A 122 12.76 -14.73 5.44
C LYS A 122 12.73 -14.49 6.95
N ARG A 123 12.58 -15.53 7.77
CA ARG A 123 12.63 -15.47 9.25
C ARG A 123 11.68 -14.42 9.84
N ARG A 124 10.42 -14.44 9.38
CA ARG A 124 9.38 -13.50 9.79
C ARG A 124 8.95 -13.78 11.23
N LEU A 125 8.98 -12.75 12.08
CA LEU A 125 8.58 -12.85 13.50
C LEU A 125 7.07 -12.66 13.60
N MET A 126 6.33 -13.74 13.84
CA MET A 126 4.87 -13.72 13.84
C MET A 126 4.32 -13.96 15.24
N VAL A 127 3.33 -13.16 15.65
CA VAL A 127 2.69 -13.26 16.97
C VAL A 127 1.16 -13.14 16.85
N PRO A 128 0.38 -13.98 17.55
CA PRO A 128 -1.06 -13.79 17.66
C PRO A 128 -1.37 -12.80 18.78
N LEU A 129 -2.16 -11.77 18.50
CA LEU A 129 -2.62 -10.80 19.50
C LEU A 129 -4.14 -10.69 19.44
N VAL A 130 -4.75 -10.48 20.61
CA VAL A 130 -6.19 -10.24 20.72
C VAL A 130 -6.46 -8.78 20.35
N CYS A 131 -7.36 -8.55 19.38
CA CYS A 131 -7.68 -7.21 18.91
C CYS A 131 -9.18 -6.93 19.00
N GLN A 132 -9.52 -5.68 19.32
CA GLN A 132 -10.89 -5.17 19.32
C GLN A 132 -10.89 -3.71 18.83
N MET A 133 -11.95 -3.28 18.15
CA MET A 133 -12.13 -1.87 17.80
C MET A 133 -12.58 -1.10 19.05
N ASP A 134 -11.91 0.01 19.36
CA ASP A 134 -12.17 0.76 20.59
C ASP A 134 -13.58 1.37 20.64
N TYR A 135 -14.03 1.94 19.52
CA TYR A 135 -15.30 2.66 19.41
C TYR A 135 -16.49 1.81 18.92
N ASN A 136 -16.28 0.51 18.67
CA ASN A 136 -17.38 -0.39 18.28
C ASN A 136 -17.81 -1.22 19.50
N THR A 137 -18.83 -0.73 20.20
CA THR A 137 -19.37 -1.32 21.43
C THR A 137 -19.91 -2.74 21.27
N GLY A 138 -20.09 -3.22 20.03
CA GLY A 138 -20.47 -4.60 19.72
C GLY A 138 -19.39 -5.40 18.99
N SER A 139 -18.15 -4.90 18.86
CA SER A 139 -17.06 -5.71 18.30
C SER A 139 -16.59 -6.74 19.31
N GLU A 140 -16.62 -8.01 18.94
CA GLU A 140 -16.00 -9.05 19.76
C GLU A 140 -14.49 -9.04 19.56
N PRO A 141 -13.68 -9.30 20.62
CA PRO A 141 -12.26 -9.46 20.45
C PRO A 141 -11.94 -10.68 19.57
N ILE A 142 -10.98 -10.55 18.67
CA ILE A 142 -10.54 -11.64 17.77
C ILE A 142 -9.01 -11.79 17.78
N ASN A 143 -8.52 -12.98 17.46
CA ASN A 143 -7.09 -13.24 17.29
C ASN A 143 -6.59 -12.75 15.93
N ILE A 144 -5.63 -11.84 15.92
CA ILE A 144 -4.98 -11.34 14.70
C ILE A 144 -3.50 -11.69 14.76
N TRP A 145 -2.98 -12.34 13.71
CA TRP A 145 -1.56 -12.62 13.59
C TRP A 145 -0.84 -11.41 12.98
N PHE A 146 0.17 -10.93 13.68
CA PHE A 146 0.99 -9.80 13.28
C PHE A 146 2.41 -10.24 12.95
N LEU A 147 2.95 -9.65 11.88
CA LEU A 147 4.38 -9.54 11.68
C LEU A 147 4.93 -8.44 12.60
N VAL A 148 5.80 -8.81 13.53
CA VAL A 148 6.52 -7.85 14.36
C VAL A 148 7.59 -7.16 13.50
N ASN A 149 7.49 -5.85 13.36
CA ASN A 149 8.43 -5.06 12.56
C ASN A 149 8.79 -3.73 13.25
N THR A 150 9.94 -3.72 13.91
CA THR A 150 10.48 -2.52 14.58
C THR A 150 10.92 -1.43 13.61
N GLY A 151 11.09 -1.74 12.32
CA GLY A 151 11.37 -0.76 11.27
C GLY A 151 10.10 -0.10 10.71
N SER A 152 8.91 -0.58 11.09
CA SER A 152 7.65 0.09 10.75
C SER A 152 7.32 1.12 11.83
N PRO A 153 7.19 2.41 11.50
CA PRO A 153 6.76 3.40 12.49
C PRO A 153 5.32 3.16 12.94
N HIS A 154 4.50 2.53 12.11
CA HIS A 154 3.06 2.35 12.33
C HIS A 154 2.64 0.90 12.42
N THR A 155 1.59 0.65 13.19
CA THR A 155 0.85 -0.61 13.20
C THR A 155 -0.19 -0.62 12.09
N CYS A 156 -0.22 -1.69 11.30
CA CYS A 156 -1.07 -1.81 10.11
C CYS A 156 -1.90 -3.10 10.15
N LEU A 157 -3.13 -3.06 9.66
CA LEU A 157 -4.03 -4.20 9.53
C LEU A 157 -4.41 -4.42 8.07
N SER A 158 -4.40 -5.66 7.62
CA SER A 158 -4.96 -6.01 6.31
C SER A 158 -6.45 -5.66 6.24
N LEU A 159 -6.96 -5.31 5.06
CA LEU A 159 -8.39 -5.02 4.88
C LEU A 159 -9.28 -6.15 5.40
N LYS A 160 -8.84 -7.40 5.26
CA LYS A 160 -9.55 -8.58 5.77
C LYS A 160 -9.65 -8.57 7.29
N SER A 161 -8.57 -8.24 8.00
CA SER A 161 -8.59 -8.07 9.46
C SER A 161 -9.46 -6.91 9.89
N VAL A 162 -9.39 -5.78 9.19
CA VAL A 162 -10.26 -4.62 9.47
C VAL A 162 -11.72 -5.00 9.28
N GLU A 163 -12.08 -5.64 8.16
CA GLU A 163 -13.45 -6.07 7.92
C GLU A 163 -13.93 -7.03 9.02
N ALA A 164 -13.10 -7.96 9.48
CA ALA A 164 -13.43 -8.91 10.56
C ALA A 164 -13.70 -8.23 11.90
N LEU A 165 -13.04 -7.10 12.18
CA LEU A 165 -13.23 -6.30 13.39
C LEU A 165 -14.52 -5.47 13.39
N TYR A 166 -15.15 -5.27 12.22
CA TYR A 166 -16.44 -4.60 12.10
C TYR A 166 -17.59 -5.60 12.23
N THR A 167 -18.44 -5.39 13.24
CA THR A 167 -19.68 -6.14 13.45
C THR A 167 -20.67 -5.87 12.31
N ASP A 168 -20.81 -4.60 11.91
CA ASP A 168 -21.66 -4.20 10.79
C ASP A 168 -20.85 -4.02 9.50
N LYS A 169 -21.03 -4.96 8.57
CA LYS A 169 -20.39 -4.94 7.24
C LYS A 169 -20.89 -3.78 6.37
N LYS A 170 -22.08 -3.23 6.62
CA LYS A 170 -22.58 -2.03 5.93
C LYS A 170 -21.79 -0.80 6.36
N VAL A 171 -21.57 -0.61 7.67
CA VAL A 171 -20.73 0.48 8.20
C VAL A 171 -19.30 0.37 7.67
N PHE A 172 -18.76 -0.84 7.64
CA PHE A 172 -17.46 -1.08 6.99
C PHE A 172 -17.50 -0.66 5.51
N LYS A 173 -18.51 -1.11 4.75
CA LYS A 173 -18.61 -0.79 3.33
C LYS A 173 -18.75 0.72 3.09
N GLU A 174 -19.60 1.41 3.84
CA GLU A 174 -19.79 2.87 3.72
C GLU A 174 -18.51 3.65 4.02
N ARG A 175 -17.80 3.26 5.07
CA ARG A 175 -16.53 3.92 5.45
C ARG A 175 -15.37 3.58 4.52
N TYR A 176 -15.34 2.36 3.98
CA TYR A 176 -14.19 1.84 3.25
C TYR A 176 -14.37 1.69 1.72
N SER A 177 -15.57 1.94 1.16
CA SER A 177 -15.89 1.72 -0.28
C SER A 177 -16.17 2.99 -1.10
N GLY A 178 -15.74 4.17 -0.62
CA GLY A 178 -15.95 5.46 -1.30
C GLY A 178 -14.66 6.20 -1.69
N PRO A 179 -14.73 7.18 -2.61
CA PRO A 179 -13.63 8.09 -2.89
C PRO A 179 -13.37 9.06 -1.75
N GLY A 180 -12.18 8.97 -1.15
CA GLY A 180 -11.66 9.94 -0.19
C GLY A 180 -12.40 9.96 1.14
N THR A 181 -11.83 9.30 2.15
CA THR A 181 -11.91 9.89 3.49
C THR A 181 -10.49 10.07 4.02
N GLU A 182 -10.22 11.29 4.49
CA GLU A 182 -8.88 11.80 4.77
C GLU A 182 -8.28 11.27 6.08
N ASN A 183 -8.92 10.34 6.77
CA ASN A 183 -8.44 9.80 8.04
C ASN A 183 -8.71 8.29 8.16
N ASN A 184 -7.79 7.50 7.64
CA ASN A 184 -7.84 6.03 7.62
C ASN A 184 -7.20 5.41 8.87
N TYR A 185 -7.33 6.11 10.00
CA TYR A 185 -6.87 5.65 11.29
C TYR A 185 -7.94 4.75 11.92
N LEU A 186 -7.46 3.67 12.51
CA LEU A 186 -8.21 2.72 13.31
C LEU A 186 -7.77 2.92 14.76
N TYR A 187 -8.71 2.91 15.69
CA TYR A 187 -8.39 2.90 17.12
C TYR A 187 -8.66 1.50 17.63
N LEU A 188 -7.60 0.83 18.05
CA LEU A 188 -7.56 -0.60 18.34
C LEU A 188 -7.13 -0.83 19.77
N ARG A 189 -7.81 -1.72 20.48
CA ARG A 189 -7.25 -2.36 21.68
C ARG A 189 -6.48 -3.58 21.24
N ILE A 190 -5.20 -3.66 21.56
CA ILE A 190 -4.32 -4.78 21.17
C ILE A 190 -3.74 -5.42 22.41
N GLN A 191 -4.17 -6.66 22.69
CA GLN A 191 -3.78 -7.55 23.77
C GLN A 191 -4.11 -7.05 25.19
N ASP A 192 -3.99 -5.75 25.44
CA ASP A 192 -4.37 -5.07 26.67
C ASP A 192 -5.59 -4.17 26.39
N PRO A 193 -6.77 -4.44 26.99
CA PRO A 193 -7.98 -3.66 26.72
C PRO A 193 -7.92 -2.24 27.30
N SER A 194 -6.95 -1.92 28.17
CA SER A 194 -6.80 -0.59 28.77
C SER A 194 -6.04 0.41 27.89
N LEU A 195 -5.42 -0.06 26.80
CA LEU A 195 -4.58 0.76 25.93
C LEU A 195 -5.17 0.77 24.51
N VAL A 196 -5.37 1.99 24.00
CA VAL A 196 -5.81 2.23 22.63
C VAL A 196 -4.59 2.53 21.76
N ILE A 197 -4.45 1.83 20.65
CA ILE A 197 -3.38 1.97 19.67
C ILE A 197 -3.98 2.50 18.37
N GLU A 198 -3.32 3.49 17.79
CA GLU A 198 -3.66 3.95 16.45
C GLU A 198 -3.11 2.95 15.43
N GLY A 199 -3.94 2.54 14.48
CA GLY A 199 -3.60 1.59 13.44
C GLY A 199 -3.97 2.11 12.07
N HIS A 200 -3.32 1.58 11.05
CA HIS A 200 -3.55 1.92 9.65
C HIS A 200 -4.03 0.70 8.88
N VAL A 201 -4.57 0.94 7.68
CA VAL A 201 -4.85 -0.14 6.73
C VAL A 201 -3.57 -0.46 5.96
N SER A 202 -3.19 -1.74 5.91
CA SER A 202 -2.10 -2.25 5.07
C SER A 202 -2.43 -2.10 3.60
N LYS A 203 -1.44 -1.73 2.77
CA LYS A 203 -1.63 -1.41 1.34
C LYS A 203 -0.52 -2.01 0.50
N SER A 204 -0.67 -1.93 -0.83
CA SER A 204 0.41 -2.21 -1.77
C SER A 204 1.00 -3.61 -1.53
N ASN A 205 2.33 -3.72 -1.47
CA ASN A 205 3.09 -4.96 -1.36
C ASN A 205 2.98 -5.67 0.00
N PHE A 206 2.21 -5.12 0.95
CA PHE A 206 1.95 -5.73 2.26
C PHE A 206 0.47 -5.73 2.64
N GLN A 207 -0.44 -5.51 1.69
CA GLN A 207 -1.90 -5.43 1.93
C GLN A 207 -2.53 -6.65 2.62
N HIS A 208 -1.89 -7.82 2.56
CA HIS A 208 -2.33 -9.06 3.21
C HIS A 208 -1.82 -9.22 4.64
N VAL A 209 -0.88 -8.38 5.06
CA VAL A 209 -0.10 -8.59 6.28
C VAL A 209 -0.54 -7.59 7.33
N ASN A 210 -0.76 -8.07 8.55
CA ASN A 210 -0.89 -7.20 9.71
C ASN A 210 0.52 -6.94 10.26
N ILE A 211 0.89 -5.68 10.45
CA ILE A 211 2.20 -5.28 10.94
C ILE A 211 2.02 -4.71 12.34
N LEU A 212 2.77 -5.24 13.31
CA LEU A 212 2.92 -4.61 14.62
C LEU A 212 4.14 -3.69 14.56
N GLY A 213 3.88 -2.39 14.52
CA GLY A 213 4.89 -1.35 14.38
C GLY A 213 5.53 -0.95 15.70
N ALA A 214 6.51 -0.05 15.58
CA ALA A 214 7.22 0.53 16.71
C ALA A 214 6.30 1.31 17.65
N ASP A 215 5.28 2.00 17.11
CA ASP A 215 4.23 2.70 17.86
C ASP A 215 3.55 1.82 18.91
N ALA A 216 3.07 0.64 18.51
CA ALA A 216 2.38 -0.29 19.39
C ALA A 216 3.37 -0.95 20.38
N LEU A 217 4.57 -1.31 19.91
CA LEU A 217 5.62 -1.89 20.76
C LEU A 217 6.02 -0.92 21.88
N GLU A 218 6.21 0.37 21.56
CA GLU A 218 6.52 1.42 22.52
C GLU A 218 5.35 1.62 23.50
N LYS A 219 4.14 1.81 22.99
CA LYS A 219 2.95 2.11 23.82
C LYS A 219 2.63 0.97 24.78
N LEU A 220 2.82 -0.28 24.36
CA LEU A 220 2.63 -1.48 25.18
C LEU A 220 3.87 -1.84 26.03
N LYS A 221 4.98 -1.08 25.89
CA LYS A 221 6.27 -1.27 26.58
C LYS A 221 6.86 -2.68 26.38
N LEU A 222 6.86 -3.14 25.13
CA LEU A 222 7.22 -4.51 24.77
C LEU A 222 8.66 -4.61 24.28
N SER A 223 9.26 -5.75 24.61
CA SER A 223 10.50 -6.26 24.02
C SER A 223 10.21 -7.47 23.14
N VAL A 224 10.96 -7.56 22.04
CA VAL A 224 10.94 -8.70 21.13
C VAL A 224 12.05 -9.65 21.53
N LEU A 225 11.70 -10.79 22.13
CA LEU A 225 12.65 -11.83 22.52
C LEU A 225 12.62 -12.95 21.50
N VAL A 226 13.75 -13.20 20.83
CA VAL A 226 13.84 -14.21 19.77
C VAL A 226 14.74 -15.37 20.20
N ASP A 227 14.20 -16.57 20.15
CA ASP A 227 14.93 -17.82 20.26
C ASP A 227 15.15 -18.39 18.86
N TRP A 228 16.32 -18.06 18.29
CA TRP A 228 16.72 -18.50 16.95
C TRP A 228 16.91 -20.02 16.86
N LYS A 229 17.26 -20.69 17.96
CA LYS A 229 17.48 -22.13 17.98
C LYS A 229 16.17 -22.88 17.81
N ASN A 230 15.13 -22.43 18.49
CA ASN A 230 13.83 -23.07 18.50
C ASN A 230 12.82 -22.43 17.52
N ASN A 231 13.23 -21.42 16.75
CA ASN A 231 12.38 -20.64 15.86
C ASN A 231 11.15 -20.06 16.59
N LYS A 232 11.36 -19.54 17.79
CA LYS A 232 10.32 -18.91 18.62
C LYS A 232 10.59 -17.43 18.80
N VAL A 233 9.50 -16.67 18.89
CA VAL A 233 9.53 -15.27 19.31
C VAL A 233 8.56 -15.10 20.46
N LYS A 234 8.84 -14.16 21.35
CA LYS A 234 7.97 -13.80 22.46
C LYS A 234 7.93 -12.29 22.59
N LEU A 235 6.72 -11.73 22.71
CA LEU A 235 6.55 -10.37 23.18
C LEU A 235 6.38 -10.38 24.68
N ASP A 236 7.18 -9.60 25.38
CA ASP A 236 7.15 -9.50 26.84
C ASP A 236 7.31 -8.05 27.26
N ARG A 237 6.80 -7.69 28.43
CA ARG A 237 7.02 -6.35 28.97
C ARG A 237 8.46 -6.23 29.44
N LEU A 238 9.05 -5.06 29.21
CA LEU A 238 10.29 -4.69 29.89
C LEU A 238 10.02 -4.74 31.40
N ARG A 239 10.74 -5.61 32.12
CA ARG A 239 10.75 -5.56 33.59
C ARG A 239 11.51 -4.30 33.99
N SER A 240 10.78 -3.31 34.49
CA SER A 240 11.34 -2.15 35.19
C SER A 240 11.94 -2.57 36.52
#